data_AF-A0A090RKW1-F1
#
_entry.id   AF-A0A090RKW1-F1
#
_cell.length_a   1.000
_cell.length_b   1.000
_cell.length_c   1.000
_cell.angle_alpha   90.00
_cell.angle_beta   90.00
_cell.angle_gamma   90.00
#
_symmetry.space_group_name_H-M   'P 1'
#
loop_
_entity.id
_entity.type
_entity.pdbx_description
1 polymer ?
#
loop_
_entity_poly.entity_id
_entity_poly.type
_entity_poly.pdbx_seq_one_letter_code
_entity_poly.pdbx_strand_id
1 'polypeptide(L)'
;MIIAKRHEDDEYGIVLMNDIAKKVLAMDRSPERTNVYEIMTKPALSVSETMDVRYCARLFERFGISRAPVLHDGEVIGMVSYNNIVLNGMLREE
;
A
#
# COMPACT_ATOMS: atom_id res chain seq x y z
N MET A 1 -6.27 -0.64 2.47
CA MET A 1 -7.10 -1.65 1.76
C MET A 1 -6.52 -1.87 0.37
N ILE A 2 -6.40 -3.12 -0.06
CA ILE A 2 -5.98 -3.48 -1.43
C ILE A 2 -7.24 -3.58 -2.30
N ILE A 3 -7.15 -3.10 -3.53
CA ILE A 3 -8.21 -3.16 -4.53
C ILE A 3 -7.78 -4.20 -5.57
N ALA A 4 -8.62 -5.20 -5.80
CA ALA A 4 -8.34 -6.26 -6.76
C ALA A 4 -8.27 -5.74 -8.20
N LYS A 5 -7.56 -6.50 -9.04
CA LYS A 5 -7.61 -6.39 -10.50
C LYS A 5 -9.05 -6.64 -10.99
N ARG A 6 -9.48 -5.89 -12.00
CA ARG A 6 -10.80 -6.04 -12.63
C ARG A 6 -10.78 -7.08 -13.75
N HIS A 7 -9.63 -7.30 -14.36
CA HIS A 7 -9.35 -8.28 -15.41
C HIS A 7 -7.84 -8.57 -15.45
N GLU A 8 -7.40 -9.48 -16.33
CA GLU A 8 -6.01 -9.96 -16.37
C GLU A 8 -4.99 -8.85 -16.68
N ASP A 9 -5.31 -7.94 -17.61
CA ASP A 9 -4.46 -6.79 -17.96
C ASP A 9 -4.56 -5.59 -16.99
N ASP A 10 -5.16 -5.79 -15.82
CA ASP A 10 -5.35 -4.75 -14.82
C ASP A 10 -4.35 -4.89 -13.66
N GLU A 11 -4.15 -3.81 -12.92
CA GLU A 11 -3.22 -3.75 -11.80
C GLU A 11 -3.92 -3.68 -10.45
N TYR A 12 -3.25 -4.09 -9.38
CA TYR A 12 -3.79 -3.86 -8.04
C TYR A 12 -3.84 -2.37 -7.72
N GLY A 13 -4.87 -1.97 -6.99
CA GLY A 13 -4.95 -0.63 -6.39
C GLY A 13 -4.71 -0.68 -4.88
N ILE A 14 -4.48 0.47 -4.27
CA ILE A 14 -4.41 0.62 -2.82
C ILE A 14 -5.11 1.90 -2.37
N VAL A 15 -5.81 1.81 -1.23
CA VAL A 15 -6.27 2.98 -0.46
C VAL A 15 -5.62 2.91 0.92
N LEU A 16 -4.92 3.98 1.28
CA LEU A 16 -4.30 4.14 2.58
C LEU A 16 -5.10 5.13 3.44
N MET A 17 -4.83 5.13 4.76
CA MET A 17 -5.50 6.06 5.68
C MET A 17 -5.20 7.52 5.34
N ASN A 18 -4.00 7.81 4.86
CA ASN A 18 -3.62 9.16 4.42
C ASN A 18 -4.39 9.59 3.16
N ASP A 19 -4.80 8.67 2.28
CA ASP A 19 -5.66 8.99 1.15
C ASP A 19 -7.04 9.44 1.64
N ILE A 20 -7.65 8.69 2.57
CA ILE A 20 -8.95 9.04 3.15
C ILE A 20 -8.86 10.37 3.90
N ALA A 21 -7.85 10.54 4.74
CA ALA A 21 -7.65 11.78 5.49
C ALA A 21 -7.47 13.00 4.57
N LYS A 22 -6.64 12.88 3.52
CA LYS A 22 -6.33 14.00 2.63
C LYS A 22 -7.42 14.26 1.58
N LYS A 23 -8.00 13.22 0.99
CA LYS A 23 -8.89 13.33 -0.17
C LYS A 23 -10.37 13.33 0.20
N VAL A 24 -10.73 12.84 1.40
CA VAL A 24 -12.12 12.83 1.88
C VAL A 24 -12.28 13.83 3.03
N LEU A 25 -11.63 13.57 4.17
CA LEU A 25 -11.83 14.36 5.39
C LEU A 25 -11.37 15.82 5.24
N ALA A 26 -10.14 16.04 4.78
CA ALA A 26 -9.59 17.39 4.63
C ALA A 26 -10.27 18.22 3.52
N MET A 27 -10.96 17.54 2.60
CA MET A 27 -11.70 18.17 1.49
C MET A 27 -13.20 18.31 1.78
N ASP A 28 -13.64 17.96 3.00
CA ASP A 28 -15.04 17.96 3.43
C ASP A 28 -15.97 17.19 2.48
N ARG A 29 -15.50 16.06 1.94
CA ARG A 29 -16.31 15.19 1.08
C ARG A 29 -17.12 14.22 1.92
N SER A 30 -18.37 13.96 1.54
CA SER A 30 -19.19 12.92 2.17
C SER A 30 -18.56 11.54 1.91
N PRO A 31 -18.28 10.75 2.96
CA PRO A 31 -17.75 9.39 2.82
C PRO A 31 -18.78 8.43 2.19
N GLU A 32 -20.09 8.71 2.30
CA GLU A 32 -21.15 7.87 1.72
C GLU A 32 -21.29 8.06 0.21
N ARG A 33 -20.85 9.22 -0.30
CA ARG A 33 -20.92 9.58 -1.71
C ARG A 33 -19.58 9.48 -2.44
N THR A 34 -18.48 9.31 -1.70
CA THR A 34 -17.14 9.19 -2.29
C THR A 34 -16.83 7.73 -2.55
N ASN A 35 -16.60 7.40 -3.82
CA ASN A 35 -16.24 6.04 -4.20
C ASN A 35 -14.74 5.79 -4.02
N VAL A 36 -14.39 4.53 -3.75
CA VAL A 36 -13.00 4.08 -3.58
C VAL A 36 -12.15 4.40 -4.82
N TYR A 37 -12.69 4.24 -6.03
CA TYR A 37 -11.94 4.49 -7.26
C TYR A 37 -11.54 5.97 -7.44
N GLU A 38 -12.20 6.89 -6.76
CA GLU A 38 -11.89 8.33 -6.82
C GLU A 38 -10.67 8.70 -5.97
N ILE A 39 -10.36 7.89 -4.95
CA ILE A 39 -9.31 8.18 -3.97
C ILE A 39 -8.17 7.17 -3.96
N MET A 40 -8.37 5.99 -4.57
CA MET A 40 -7.33 4.95 -4.65
C MET A 40 -6.13 5.38 -5.49
N THR A 41 -4.99 4.76 -5.22
CA THR A 41 -3.82 4.79 -6.09
C THR A 41 -3.75 3.47 -6.85
N LYS A 42 -3.75 3.55 -8.19
CA LYS A 42 -3.69 2.40 -9.09
C LYS A 42 -2.89 2.80 -10.36
N PRO A 43 -1.79 2.09 -10.71
CA PRO A 43 -1.26 0.89 -10.06
C PRO A 43 -0.71 1.17 -8.66
N ALA A 44 -0.89 0.21 -7.75
CA ALA A 44 -0.30 0.25 -6.42
C ALA A 44 1.21 0.02 -6.51
N LEU A 45 1.98 0.85 -5.83
CA LEU A 45 3.42 0.60 -5.66
C LEU A 45 3.60 -0.62 -4.76
N SER A 46 4.04 -1.73 -5.35
CA SER A 46 4.23 -3.01 -4.68
C SER A 46 5.70 -3.32 -4.43
N VAL A 47 5.95 -4.32 -3.59
CA VAL A 47 7.28 -4.89 -3.36
C VAL A 47 7.27 -6.39 -3.58
N SER A 48 8.41 -6.95 -4.01
CA SER A 48 8.61 -8.40 -4.06
C SER A 48 8.70 -8.98 -2.65
N GLU A 49 8.19 -10.19 -2.44
CA GLU A 49 8.39 -10.96 -1.20
C GLU A 49 9.87 -11.21 -0.87
N THR A 50 10.72 -11.26 -1.90
CA THR A 50 12.17 -11.53 -1.77
C THR A 50 12.98 -10.25 -1.60
N MET A 51 12.32 -9.08 -1.60
CA MET A 51 12.99 -7.79 -1.44
C MET A 51 13.53 -7.62 -0.01
N ASP A 52 14.82 -7.30 0.11
CA ASP A 52 15.41 -6.98 1.41
C ASP A 52 14.74 -5.75 2.02
N VAL A 53 14.40 -5.87 3.31
CA VAL A 53 13.60 -4.91 4.07
C VAL A 53 14.18 -3.49 4.08
N ARG A 54 15.50 -3.34 3.96
CA ARG A 54 16.17 -2.02 3.91
C ARG A 54 15.85 -1.30 2.60
N TYR A 55 15.70 -2.03 1.50
CA TYR A 55 15.24 -1.45 0.23
C TYR A 55 13.76 -1.09 0.28
N CYS A 56 12.95 -1.90 0.96
CA CYS A 56 11.54 -1.58 1.20
C CYS A 56 11.40 -0.25 1.97
N ALA A 57 12.18 -0.06 3.04
CA ALA A 57 12.19 1.20 3.79
C ALA A 57 12.64 2.40 2.93
N ARG A 58 13.68 2.24 2.10
CA ARG A 58 14.10 3.28 1.15
C ARG A 58 13.04 3.62 0.11
N LEU A 59 12.33 2.60 -0.39
CA LEU A 59 11.23 2.78 -1.33
C LEU A 59 10.12 3.62 -0.69
N PHE A 60 9.76 3.29 0.56
CA PHE A 60 8.70 3.98 1.29
C PHE A 60 9.02 5.46 1.47
N GLU A 61 10.25 5.77 1.85
CA GLU A 61 10.70 7.15 1.99
C GLU A 61 10.71 7.89 0.65
N ARG A 62 11.25 7.26 -0.41
CA ARG A 62 11.34 7.86 -1.74
C ARG A 62 9.98 8.25 -2.31
N PHE A 63 8.96 7.41 -2.09
CA PHE A 63 7.62 7.62 -2.64
C PHE A 63 6.63 8.20 -1.64
N GLY A 64 7.05 8.49 -0.40
CA GLY A 64 6.19 9.04 0.65
C GLY A 64 5.03 8.13 1.02
N ILE A 65 5.21 6.81 0.92
CA ILE A 65 4.20 5.81 1.27
C ILE A 65 4.53 5.17 2.61
N SER A 66 3.52 4.75 3.34
CA SER A 66 3.69 4.09 4.65
C SER A 66 3.44 2.59 4.61
N ARG A 67 2.84 2.10 3.51
CA ARG A 67 2.47 0.71 3.29
C ARG A 67 2.50 0.36 1.80
N ALA A 68 2.84 -0.88 1.48
CA ALA A 68 2.81 -1.44 0.13
C ALA A 68 2.30 -2.89 0.16
N PRO A 69 1.58 -3.34 -0.88
CA PRO A 69 1.30 -4.75 -1.07
C PRO A 69 2.58 -5.52 -1.42
N VAL A 70 2.65 -6.76 -0.92
CA VAL A 70 3.74 -7.70 -1.21
C VAL A 70 3.26 -8.67 -2.28
N LEU A 71 4.03 -8.82 -3.36
CA LEU A 71 3.71 -9.70 -4.48
C LEU A 71 4.58 -10.96 -4.50
N HIS A 72 3.96 -12.07 -4.86
CA HIS A 72 4.58 -13.33 -5.29
C HIS A 72 3.99 -13.69 -6.66
N ASP A 73 4.83 -13.87 -7.69
CA ASP A 73 4.38 -14.23 -9.04
C ASP A 73 3.21 -13.37 -9.59
N GLY A 74 3.22 -12.07 -9.27
CA GLY A 74 2.21 -11.11 -9.72
C GLY A 74 0.92 -11.09 -8.91
N GLU A 75 0.81 -11.92 -7.87
CA GLU A 75 -0.34 -12.02 -6.96
C GLU A 75 -0.01 -11.41 -5.59
N VAL A 76 -1.01 -10.76 -4.98
CA VAL A 76 -0.83 -10.16 -3.65
C VAL A 76 -0.96 -11.21 -2.55
N ILE A 77 0.15 -11.47 -1.86
CA ILE A 77 0.21 -12.40 -0.72
C ILE A 77 0.09 -11.68 0.63
N GLY A 78 0.24 -10.36 0.66
CA GLY A 78 0.21 -9.61 1.91
C GLY A 78 0.48 -8.12 1.78
N MET A 79 0.79 -7.49 2.90
CA MET A 79 1.09 -6.06 2.99
C MET A 79 2.21 -5.82 3.99
N VAL A 80 3.13 -4.94 3.64
CA VAL A 80 4.20 -4.47 4.53
C VAL A 80 3.97 -3.00 4.87
N SER A 81 4.29 -2.64 6.10
CA SER A 81 4.20 -1.28 6.65
C SER A 81 5.45 -0.95 7.45
N TYR A 82 5.69 0.32 7.77
CA TYR A 82 6.77 0.70 8.68
C TYR A 82 6.74 -0.07 10.01
N ASN A 83 5.54 -0.29 10.57
CA ASN A 83 5.41 -1.08 11.80
C ASN A 83 5.94 -2.51 11.60
N ASN A 84 5.67 -3.14 10.45
CA ASN A 84 6.20 -4.47 10.16
C ASN A 84 7.73 -4.44 9.98
N ILE A 85 8.25 -3.44 9.28
CA ILE A 85 9.69 -3.27 9.05
C ILE A 85 10.44 -3.14 10.38
N VAL A 86 9.93 -2.31 11.30
CA VAL A 86 10.58 -2.10 12.60
C VAL A 86 10.39 -3.30 13.52
N LEU A 87 9.14 -3.75 13.73
CA LEU A 87 8.83 -4.80 14.70
C LEU A 87 9.35 -6.18 14.26
N ASN A 88 9.36 -6.49 12.97
CA ASN A 88 9.76 -7.81 12.49
C ASN A 88 11.13 -7.81 11.81
N GLY A 89 11.55 -6.69 11.23
CA GLY A 89 12.82 -6.59 10.51
C GLY A 89 13.99 -6.06 11.35
N MET A 90 13.72 -5.34 12.45
CA MET A 90 14.76 -4.85 13.37
C MET A 90 14.71 -5.49 14.75
N LEU A 91 13.52 -5.79 15.28
CA LEU A 91 13.36 -6.32 16.64
C LEU A 91 13.40 -7.85 16.75
N ARG A 92 13.54 -8.58 15.63
CA ARG A 92 13.78 -10.02 15.65
C ARG A 92 15.28 -10.29 15.57
N GLU A 93 15.94 -10.27 16.72
CA GLU A 93 17.08 -11.15 16.96
C GLU A 93 16.49 -12.44 17.55
N GLU A 94 16.60 -13.52 16.78
CA GLU A 94 16.21 -14.92 17.10
C GLU A 94 14.70 -15.25 17.15
#